data_AF-A0A418AH78-F1
#
_entry.id   AF-A0A418AH78-F1
#
_cell.length_a   1.000
_cell.length_b   1.000
_cell.length_c   1.000
_cell.angle_alpha   90.00
_cell.angle_beta   90.00
_cell.angle_gamma   90.00
#
_symmetry.space_group_name_H-M   'P 1'
#
loop_
_entity.id
_entity.type
_entity.pdbx_description
1 polymer ?
#
loop_
_entity_poly.entity_id
_entity_poly.type
_entity_poly.pdbx_seq_one_letter_code
_entity_poly.pdbx_strand_id
1 'polypeptide(L)'
;MSSPPSPVQPTGAPAPSPDAPNSFLVPPVLSSAVPAVGSAGPPGSQEGTHALTVESLYSSLKRSATEFALLSARLDSARGAAQSTLVAARSLLGDDGPGSILRSVQELVTANDAAEHLLARVQSNLVARETGLVVERNSRVAAEAYVAALRDQLDTETRQAAETIGQLRSDLAVVNNKVDAWSKRFQTVGSVEASLRASIAP
;
A
#
# COMPACT_ATOMS: atom_id res chain seq x y z
N MET A 1 62.86 20.12 15.90
CA MET A 1 62.47 19.30 14.74
C MET A 1 62.32 17.87 15.21
N SER A 2 61.15 17.27 14.96
CA SER A 2 60.95 15.83 14.69
C SER A 2 59.45 15.55 14.74
N SER A 3 58.86 15.37 13.56
CA SER A 3 57.47 14.93 13.39
C SER A 3 57.32 13.46 13.82
N PRO A 4 56.16 13.05 14.34
CA PRO A 4 55.92 11.63 14.62
C PRO A 4 55.78 10.83 13.32
N PRO A 5 56.16 9.54 13.30
CA PRO A 5 56.10 8.70 12.12
C PRO A 5 54.66 8.39 11.70
N SER A 6 54.41 8.35 10.39
CA SER A 6 53.14 7.92 9.81
C SER A 6 52.92 6.41 10.03
N PRO A 7 51.66 5.95 10.27
CA PRO A 7 51.38 4.54 10.41
C PRO A 7 51.47 3.80 9.07
N VAL A 8 52.06 2.61 9.13
CA VAL A 8 52.31 1.66 8.03
C VAL A 8 50.99 1.09 7.52
N GLN A 9 50.77 1.11 6.20
CA GLN A 9 49.69 0.35 5.55
C GLN A 9 50.07 -1.12 5.43
N PRO A 10 49.24 -2.08 5.89
CA PRO A 10 49.37 -3.46 5.48
C PRO A 10 48.66 -3.70 4.15
N THR A 11 49.42 -4.15 3.16
CA THR A 11 48.91 -4.69 1.90
C THR A 11 48.63 -6.18 2.09
N GLY A 12 47.40 -6.64 1.81
CA GLY A 12 47.10 -8.08 1.73
C GLY A 12 45.62 -8.46 1.94
N ALA A 13 44.92 -8.70 0.82
CA ALA A 13 43.80 -9.62 0.54
C ALA A 13 42.64 -9.88 1.56
N PRO A 14 41.41 -10.13 1.08
CA PRO A 14 40.19 -10.08 1.90
C PRO A 14 39.89 -11.41 2.61
N ALA A 15 39.34 -11.34 3.82
CA ALA A 15 38.67 -12.44 4.51
C ALA A 15 37.67 -11.88 5.54
N PRO A 16 36.75 -12.68 6.10
CA PRO A 16 35.51 -13.19 5.50
C PRO A 16 34.26 -12.60 6.20
N SER A 17 33.08 -12.76 5.60
CA SER A 17 31.80 -12.47 6.28
C SER A 17 31.64 -13.32 7.55
N PRO A 18 31.17 -12.75 8.68
CA PRO A 18 30.72 -13.54 9.82
C PRO A 18 29.24 -13.95 9.63
N ASP A 19 29.07 -15.26 9.52
CA ASP A 19 27.95 -16.13 9.86
C ASP A 19 26.55 -15.55 10.15
N ALA A 20 25.58 -16.11 9.40
CA ALA A 20 24.18 -16.24 9.76
C ALA A 20 23.99 -17.22 10.96
N PRO A 21 22.79 -17.28 11.57
CA PRO A 21 22.03 -18.51 11.34
C PRO A 21 20.50 -18.35 11.33
N ASN A 22 19.85 -19.40 10.80
CA ASN A 22 18.43 -19.77 10.93
C ASN A 22 17.47 -19.37 9.81
N SER A 23 17.66 -20.03 8.67
CA SER A 23 16.56 -20.41 7.77
C SER A 23 15.54 -21.28 8.52
N PHE A 24 14.39 -20.71 8.89
CA PHE A 24 13.21 -21.51 9.19
C PHE A 24 12.55 -21.96 7.88
N LEU A 25 13.02 -23.10 7.40
CA LEU A 25 12.32 -23.96 6.45
C LEU A 25 11.02 -24.43 7.10
N VAL A 26 9.89 -23.86 6.68
CA VAL A 26 8.56 -24.42 6.97
C VAL A 26 8.32 -25.56 5.96
N PRO A 27 7.96 -26.78 6.40
CA PRO A 27 7.81 -27.94 5.53
C PRO A 27 6.59 -27.81 4.59
N PRO A 28 6.65 -28.36 3.36
CA PRO A 28 5.47 -28.48 2.52
C PRO A 28 4.56 -29.57 3.09
N VAL A 29 3.39 -29.19 3.61
CA VAL A 29 2.32 -30.13 3.89
C VAL A 29 1.70 -30.53 2.54
N LEU A 30 2.22 -31.61 1.97
CA LEU A 30 1.53 -32.37 0.94
C LEU A 30 0.46 -33.22 1.61
N SER A 31 -0.80 -32.78 1.54
CA SER A 31 -1.93 -33.68 1.67
C SER A 31 -2.88 -33.42 0.50
N SER A 32 -2.63 -34.18 -0.56
CA SER A 32 -3.50 -34.32 -1.72
C SER A 32 -4.80 -35.00 -1.28
N ALA A 33 -5.89 -34.25 -1.35
CA ALA A 33 -7.22 -34.79 -1.54
C ALA A 33 -7.98 -33.80 -2.43
N VAL A 34 -7.99 -34.10 -3.72
CA VAL A 34 -8.93 -33.54 -4.68
C VAL A 34 -10.32 -34.11 -4.34
N PRO A 35 -11.36 -33.26 -4.29
CA PRO A 35 -12.62 -33.65 -4.89
C PRO A 35 -13.01 -32.68 -6.01
N ALA A 36 -13.17 -33.31 -7.18
CA ALA A 36 -14.13 -33.05 -8.23
C ALA A 36 -14.76 -31.65 -8.35
N VAL A 37 -14.59 -31.10 -9.56
CA VAL A 37 -15.52 -30.16 -10.20
C VAL A 37 -16.96 -30.60 -9.95
N GLY A 38 -17.68 -29.80 -9.16
CA GLY A 38 -19.12 -29.86 -8.99
C GLY A 38 -19.66 -28.43 -9.07
N SER A 39 -20.27 -28.10 -10.20
CA SER A 39 -20.96 -26.84 -10.44
C SER A 39 -22.20 -26.76 -9.54
N ALA A 40 -22.30 -25.77 -8.64
CA ALA A 40 -23.56 -25.36 -8.00
C ALA A 40 -23.44 -23.97 -7.35
N GLY A 41 -23.99 -22.94 -8.01
CA GLY A 41 -24.65 -21.79 -7.38
C GLY A 41 -23.78 -20.69 -6.74
N PRO A 42 -24.25 -19.43 -6.73
CA PRO A 42 -23.52 -18.32 -6.13
C PRO A 42 -23.59 -18.43 -4.59
N PRO A 43 -22.48 -18.26 -3.86
CA PRO A 43 -22.57 -18.10 -2.41
C PRO A 43 -23.09 -16.70 -2.10
N GLY A 44 -24.12 -16.69 -1.26
CA GLY A 44 -24.85 -15.50 -0.87
C GLY A 44 -24.02 -14.49 -0.09
N SER A 45 -24.58 -13.30 -0.08
CA SER A 45 -24.30 -12.19 0.82
C SER A 45 -24.25 -12.60 2.30
N GLN A 46 -23.05 -12.63 2.87
CA GLN A 46 -22.70 -12.44 4.29
C GLN A 46 -21.17 -12.45 4.30
N GLU A 47 -20.48 -11.33 4.50
CA GLU A 47 -20.21 -10.74 5.80
C GLU A 47 -19.68 -9.33 5.53
N GLY A 48 -20.16 -8.32 6.24
CA GLY A 48 -19.79 -6.92 6.06
C GLY A 48 -18.30 -6.69 6.26
N THR A 49 -17.54 -6.76 5.16
CA THR A 49 -16.19 -6.22 5.13
C THR A 49 -16.37 -4.71 5.13
N HIS A 50 -16.37 -4.12 6.32
CA HIS A 50 -16.36 -2.67 6.49
C HIS A 50 -15.06 -2.15 5.89
N ALA A 51 -15.05 -1.92 4.57
CA ALA A 51 -14.07 -1.06 3.94
C ALA A 51 -14.18 0.28 4.67
N LEU A 52 -13.22 0.55 5.55
CA LEU A 52 -13.16 1.80 6.29
C LEU A 52 -13.02 2.90 5.25
N THR A 53 -14.14 3.58 4.98
CA THR A 53 -14.15 4.72 4.07
C THR A 53 -13.17 5.77 4.60
N VAL A 54 -12.57 6.54 3.70
CA VAL A 54 -11.66 7.65 4.06
C VAL A 54 -12.29 8.57 5.13
N GLU A 55 -13.61 8.73 5.08
CA GLU A 55 -14.42 9.47 6.04
C GLU A 55 -14.42 8.86 7.47
N SER A 56 -14.45 7.51 7.56
CA SER A 56 -14.34 6.77 8.81
C SER A 56 -12.94 6.91 9.42
N LEU A 57 -11.89 6.80 8.60
CA LEU A 57 -10.50 7.00 9.02
C LEU A 57 -10.26 8.43 9.50
N TYR A 58 -10.77 9.43 8.76
CA TYR A 58 -10.68 10.83 9.15
C TYR A 58 -11.40 11.11 10.47
N SER A 59 -12.60 10.54 10.65
CA SER A 59 -13.36 10.66 11.90
C SER A 59 -12.66 9.98 13.09
N SER A 60 -12.03 8.82 12.85
CA SER A 60 -11.23 8.10 13.84
C SER A 60 -9.96 8.87 14.22
N LEU A 61 -9.27 9.43 13.23
CA LEU A 61 -8.09 10.28 13.42
C LEU A 61 -8.42 11.52 14.24
N LYS A 62 -9.53 12.19 13.94
CA LYS A 62 -9.99 13.38 14.67
C LYS A 62 -10.34 13.05 16.12
N ARG A 63 -11.00 11.92 16.37
CA ARG A 63 -11.31 11.42 17.71
C ARG A 63 -10.03 11.08 18.50
N SER A 64 -9.08 10.40 17.86
CA SER A 64 -7.77 10.09 18.45
C SER A 64 -6.99 11.36 18.80
N ALA A 65 -6.99 12.38 17.94
CA ALA A 65 -6.33 13.66 18.22
C ALA A 65 -6.94 14.36 19.44
N THR A 66 -8.26 14.32 19.59
CA THR A 66 -8.93 14.88 20.78
C THR A 66 -8.61 14.09 22.05
N GLU A 67 -8.52 12.75 21.98
CA GLU A 67 -8.12 11.92 23.12
C GLU A 67 -6.65 12.17 23.51
N PHE A 68 -5.78 12.38 22.53
CA PHE A 68 -4.37 12.69 22.77
C PHE A 68 -4.19 14.07 23.42
N ALA A 69 -4.97 15.06 23.00
CA ALA A 69 -4.99 16.38 23.63
C ALA A 69 -5.47 16.29 25.09
N LEU A 70 -6.49 15.46 25.36
CA LEU A 70 -7.03 15.26 26.71
C LEU A 70 -6.05 14.51 27.62
N LEU A 71 -5.33 13.51 27.07
CA LEU A 71 -4.24 12.82 27.77
C LEU A 71 -3.06 13.75 28.05
N SER A 72 -2.68 14.61 27.10
CA SER A 72 -1.62 15.61 27.30
C SER A 72 -1.98 16.59 28.40
N ALA A 73 -3.21 17.13 28.39
CA ALA A 73 -3.70 18.02 29.44
C ALA A 73 -3.74 17.34 30.82
N ARG A 74 -4.10 16.04 30.89
CA ARG A 74 -4.02 15.26 32.14
C ARG A 74 -2.59 15.07 32.62
N LEU A 75 -1.65 14.84 31.69
CA LEU A 75 -0.24 14.67 32.03
C LEU A 75 0.36 15.99 32.55
N ASP A 76 0.03 17.12 31.93
CA ASP A 76 0.41 18.45 32.41
C ASP A 76 -0.22 18.78 33.77
N SER A 77 -1.48 18.40 33.99
CA SER A 77 -2.14 18.54 35.29
C SER A 77 -1.47 17.67 36.36
N ALA A 78 -1.10 16.43 36.05
CA ALA A 78 -0.40 15.54 36.98
C ALA A 78 1.01 16.06 37.30
N ARG A 79 1.71 16.61 36.30
CA ARG A 79 3.01 17.26 36.47
C ARG A 79 2.90 18.51 37.35
N GLY A 80 1.90 19.35 37.10
CA GLY A 80 1.60 20.51 37.92
C GLY A 80 1.26 20.14 39.35
N ALA A 81 0.49 19.07 39.56
CA ALA A 81 0.20 18.53 40.89
C ALA A 81 1.48 18.04 41.58
N ALA A 82 2.33 17.26 40.90
CA ALA A 82 3.60 16.78 41.45
C ALA A 82 4.57 17.93 41.80
N GLN A 83 4.65 18.97 40.97
CA GLN A 83 5.41 20.19 41.26
C GLN A 83 4.82 20.97 42.44
N SER A 84 3.49 21.07 42.52
CA SER A 84 2.81 21.69 43.66
C SER A 84 3.08 20.93 44.95
N THR A 85 3.02 19.60 44.93
CA THR A 85 3.33 18.74 46.07
C THR A 85 4.81 18.85 46.46
N LEU A 86 5.73 18.95 45.50
CA LEU A 86 7.15 19.21 45.78
C LEU A 86 7.40 20.58 46.41
N VAL A 87 6.73 21.64 45.94
CA VAL A 87 6.82 22.99 46.51
C VAL A 87 6.20 23.04 47.92
N ALA A 88 5.08 22.36 48.12
CA ALA A 88 4.43 22.21 49.41
C ALA A 88 5.33 21.41 50.38
N ALA A 89 5.89 20.28 49.94
CA ALA A 89 6.84 19.49 50.73
C ALA A 89 8.10 20.30 51.08
N ARG A 90 8.63 21.11 50.16
CA ARG A 90 9.79 21.97 50.40
C ARG A 90 9.49 23.10 51.38
N SER A 91 8.25 23.56 51.45
CA SER A 91 7.79 24.53 52.46
C SER A 91 7.53 23.85 53.82
N LEU A 92 7.00 22.62 53.81
CA LEU A 92 6.71 21.81 55.01
C LEU A 92 7.97 21.28 55.70
N LEU A 93 9.03 20.94 54.94
CA LEU A 93 10.34 20.62 55.50
C LEU A 93 10.96 21.78 56.31
N GLY A 94 10.35 22.97 56.24
CA GLY A 94 10.71 24.14 57.06
C GLY A 94 9.99 24.26 58.40
N ASP A 95 8.88 23.56 58.67
CA ASP A 95 8.12 23.74 59.93
C ASP A 95 7.19 22.58 60.39
N ASP A 96 6.97 21.51 59.60
CA ASP A 96 6.02 20.45 59.94
C ASP A 96 6.68 19.05 59.95
N GLY A 97 6.44 18.30 61.04
CA GLY A 97 7.15 17.07 61.39
C GLY A 97 7.07 15.88 60.40
N PRO A 98 7.81 14.79 60.68
CA PRO A 98 8.12 13.70 59.74
C PRO A 98 6.92 12.97 59.10
N GLY A 99 5.72 13.04 59.69
CA GLY A 99 4.51 12.45 59.11
C GLY A 99 3.97 13.18 57.86
N SER A 100 4.26 14.48 57.69
CA SER A 100 3.86 15.24 56.50
C SER A 100 4.70 14.84 55.28
N ILE A 101 6.02 14.68 55.49
CA ILE A 101 7.00 14.27 54.48
C ILE A 101 6.65 12.88 53.93
N LEU A 102 6.34 11.92 54.81
CA LEU A 102 5.97 10.56 54.39
C LEU A 102 4.67 10.54 53.56
N ARG A 103 3.70 11.41 53.87
CA ARG A 103 2.47 11.53 53.08
C ARG A 103 2.75 12.10 51.69
N SER A 104 3.56 13.15 51.59
CA SER A 104 3.95 13.73 50.30
C SER A 104 4.78 12.76 49.43
N VAL A 105 5.65 11.96 50.05
CA VAL A 105 6.39 10.90 49.33
C VAL A 105 5.44 9.81 48.83
N GLN A 106 4.46 9.38 49.63
CA GLN A 106 3.45 8.41 49.21
C GLN A 106 2.62 8.92 48.02
N GLU A 107 2.18 10.18 48.05
CA GLU A 107 1.46 10.82 46.95
C GLU A 107 2.31 10.87 45.68
N LEU A 108 3.58 11.23 45.80
CA LEU A 108 4.52 11.25 44.68
C LEU A 108 4.72 9.88 44.06
N VAL A 109 4.88 8.83 44.87
CA VAL A 109 5.01 7.44 44.39
C VAL A 109 3.75 7.03 43.63
N THR A 110 2.56 7.28 44.18
CA THR A 110 1.29 6.96 43.49
C THR A 110 1.11 7.74 42.19
N ALA A 111 1.56 9.00 42.14
CA ALA A 111 1.54 9.80 40.92
C ALA A 111 2.54 9.28 39.88
N ASN A 112 3.71 8.80 40.31
CA ASN A 112 4.70 8.18 39.43
C ASN A 112 4.16 6.88 38.82
N ASP A 113 3.57 6.00 39.64
CA ASP A 113 2.97 4.74 39.17
C ASP A 113 1.85 5.02 38.14
N ALA A 114 1.02 6.04 38.38
CA ALA A 114 -0.01 6.47 37.44
C ALA A 114 0.59 7.01 36.12
N ALA A 115 1.70 7.74 36.19
CA ALA A 115 2.40 8.24 35.01
C ALA A 115 3.03 7.11 34.19
N GLU A 116 3.63 6.11 34.84
CA GLU A 116 4.20 4.93 34.18
C GLU A 116 3.12 4.11 33.47
N HIS A 117 1.97 3.91 34.12
CA HIS A 117 0.81 3.25 33.48
C HIS A 117 0.28 4.01 32.26
N LEU A 118 0.23 5.35 32.33
CA LEU A 118 -0.15 6.18 31.19
C LEU A 118 0.88 6.08 30.06
N LEU A 119 2.18 6.09 30.38
CA LEU A 119 3.24 5.95 29.39
C LEU A 119 3.16 4.61 28.66
N ALA A 120 2.99 3.50 29.40
CA ALA A 120 2.81 2.18 28.81
C ALA A 120 1.60 2.12 27.89
N ARG A 121 0.49 2.77 28.28
CA ARG A 121 -0.72 2.84 27.46
C ARG A 121 -0.51 3.65 26.18
N VAL A 122 0.19 4.79 26.26
CA VAL A 122 0.51 5.62 25.09
C VAL A 122 1.43 4.87 24.12
N GLN A 123 2.44 4.16 24.64
CA GLN A 123 3.33 3.32 23.83
C GLN A 123 2.56 2.22 23.10
N SER A 124 1.68 1.50 23.81
CA SER A 124 0.82 0.48 23.20
C SER A 124 -0.05 1.03 22.08
N ASN A 125 -0.71 2.17 22.33
CA ASN A 125 -1.54 2.85 21.33
C ASN A 125 -0.72 3.32 20.10
N LEU A 126 0.51 3.79 20.32
CA LEU A 126 1.39 4.23 19.24
C LEU A 126 1.78 3.05 18.34
N VAL A 127 2.16 1.91 18.91
CA VAL A 127 2.51 0.69 18.17
C VAL A 127 1.30 0.16 17.37
N ALA A 128 0.12 0.13 17.99
CA ALA A 128 -1.11 -0.27 17.31
C ALA A 128 -1.40 0.65 16.10
N ARG A 129 -1.22 1.96 16.27
CA ARG A 129 -1.43 2.94 15.20
C ARG A 129 -0.40 2.82 14.08
N GLU A 130 0.87 2.67 14.43
CA GLU A 130 1.94 2.47 13.44
C GLU A 130 1.69 1.21 12.60
N THR A 131 1.28 0.12 13.26
CA THR A 131 0.91 -1.12 12.58
C THR A 131 -0.26 -0.90 11.61
N GLY A 132 -1.31 -0.18 12.03
CA GLY A 132 -2.43 0.18 11.17
C GLY A 132 -2.02 1.00 9.94
N LEU A 133 -1.12 1.98 10.12
CA LEU A 133 -0.61 2.81 9.03
C LEU A 133 0.23 2.01 8.02
N VAL A 134 1.02 1.04 8.49
CA VAL A 134 1.79 0.15 7.60
C VAL A 134 0.86 -0.72 6.76
N VAL A 135 -0.19 -1.29 7.37
CA VAL A 135 -1.20 -2.09 6.64
C VAL A 135 -1.92 -1.25 5.59
N GLU A 136 -2.34 -0.03 5.95
CA GLU A 136 -3.00 0.89 5.02
C GLU A 136 -2.08 1.27 3.85
N ARG A 137 -0.81 1.60 4.14
CA ARG A 137 0.20 1.91 3.11
C ARG A 137 0.38 0.75 2.14
N ASN A 138 0.50 -0.48 2.66
CA ASN A 138 0.67 -1.66 1.83
C ASN A 138 -0.57 -1.92 0.95
N SER A 139 -1.77 -1.73 1.51
CA SER A 139 -3.02 -1.82 0.75
C SER A 139 -3.08 -0.80 -0.38
N ARG A 140 -2.68 0.45 -0.10
CA ARG A 140 -2.62 1.52 -1.11
C ARG A 140 -1.62 1.20 -2.22
N VAL A 141 -0.42 0.74 -1.88
CA VAL A 141 0.59 0.33 -2.87
C VAL A 141 0.07 -0.80 -3.75
N ALA A 142 -0.62 -1.79 -3.17
CA ALA A 142 -1.22 -2.88 -3.93
C ALA A 142 -2.33 -2.37 -4.88
N ALA A 143 -3.18 -1.45 -4.42
CA ALA A 143 -4.21 -0.83 -5.25
C ALA A 143 -3.61 -0.01 -6.40
N GLU A 144 -2.56 0.78 -6.13
CA GLU A 144 -1.85 1.55 -7.15
C GLU A 144 -1.20 0.65 -8.20
N ALA A 145 -0.58 -0.46 -7.78
CA ALA A 145 -0.01 -1.46 -8.69
C ALA A 145 -1.09 -2.13 -9.56
N TYR A 146 -2.25 -2.45 -9.00
CA TYR A 146 -3.38 -3.02 -9.75
C TYR A 146 -3.91 -2.03 -10.80
N VAL A 147 -4.05 -0.76 -10.45
CA VAL A 147 -4.47 0.29 -11.40
C VAL A 147 -3.44 0.48 -12.51
N ALA A 148 -2.14 0.42 -12.21
CA ALA A 148 -1.10 0.48 -13.22
C ALA A 148 -1.21 -0.70 -14.20
N ALA A 149 -1.39 -1.93 -13.70
CA ALA A 149 -1.56 -3.11 -14.54
C ALA A 149 -2.79 -3.00 -15.46
N LEU A 150 -3.91 -2.48 -14.96
CA LEU A 150 -5.11 -2.24 -15.78
C LEU A 150 -4.87 -1.21 -16.88
N ARG A 151 -4.07 -0.17 -16.62
CA ARG A 151 -3.71 0.82 -17.64
C ARG A 151 -2.83 0.20 -18.72
N ASP A 152 -1.83 -0.58 -18.34
CA ASP A 152 -0.95 -1.28 -19.30
C ASP A 152 -1.74 -2.27 -20.17
N GLN A 153 -2.73 -2.96 -19.58
CA GLN A 153 -3.63 -3.83 -20.34
C GLN A 153 -4.47 -3.01 -21.33
N LEU A 154 -5.07 -1.91 -20.90
CA LEU A 154 -5.87 -1.05 -21.77
C LEU A 154 -5.04 -0.48 -22.94
N ASP A 155 -3.81 -0.04 -22.67
CA ASP A 155 -2.90 0.45 -23.72
C ASP A 155 -2.53 -0.64 -24.71
N THR A 156 -2.35 -1.88 -24.22
CA THR A 156 -2.06 -3.05 -25.06
C THR A 156 -3.24 -3.40 -25.95
N GLU A 157 -4.44 -3.49 -25.39
CA GLU A 157 -5.67 -3.75 -26.14
C GLU A 157 -5.95 -2.64 -27.17
N THR A 158 -5.71 -1.38 -26.80
CA THR A 158 -5.88 -0.23 -27.70
C THR A 158 -4.92 -0.30 -28.89
N ARG A 159 -3.65 -0.67 -28.66
CA ARG A 159 -2.65 -0.85 -29.72
C ARG A 159 -3.05 -2.00 -30.65
N GLN A 160 -3.45 -3.14 -30.08
CA GLN A 160 -3.89 -4.30 -30.84
C GLN A 160 -5.14 -4.01 -31.68
N ALA A 161 -6.08 -3.23 -31.14
CA ALA A 161 -7.25 -2.77 -31.88
C ALA A 161 -6.86 -1.85 -33.05
N ALA A 162 -5.93 -0.92 -32.84
CA ALA A 162 -5.43 -0.04 -33.89
C ALA A 162 -4.75 -0.81 -35.03
N GLU A 163 -3.92 -1.81 -34.69
CA GLU A 163 -3.27 -2.71 -35.65
C GLU A 163 -4.32 -3.51 -36.45
N THR A 164 -5.31 -4.08 -35.78
CA THR A 164 -6.38 -4.84 -36.43
C THR A 164 -7.21 -3.96 -37.38
N ILE A 165 -7.55 -2.74 -36.96
CA ILE A 165 -8.24 -1.76 -37.82
C ILE A 165 -7.37 -1.41 -39.03
N GLY A 166 -6.07 -1.20 -38.84
CA GLY A 166 -5.12 -0.97 -39.91
C GLY A 166 -5.11 -2.11 -40.93
N GLN A 167 -5.04 -3.35 -40.46
CA GLN A 167 -5.07 -4.54 -41.31
C GLN A 167 -6.39 -4.65 -42.10
N LEU A 168 -7.53 -4.50 -41.43
CA LEU A 168 -8.84 -4.55 -42.08
C LEU A 168 -9.00 -3.47 -43.16
N ARG A 169 -8.47 -2.27 -42.94
CA ARG A 169 -8.45 -1.20 -43.95
C ARG A 169 -7.59 -1.56 -45.16
N SER A 170 -6.43 -2.17 -44.93
CA SER A 170 -5.56 -2.67 -46.00
C SER A 170 -6.25 -3.77 -46.81
N ASP A 171 -6.85 -4.75 -46.14
CA ASP A 171 -7.57 -5.86 -46.78
C ASP A 171 -8.76 -5.35 -47.59
N LEU A 172 -9.51 -4.39 -47.04
CA LEU A 172 -10.61 -3.73 -47.74
C LEU A 172 -10.12 -3.01 -49.01
N ALA A 173 -9.00 -2.30 -48.96
CA ALA A 173 -8.42 -1.65 -50.13
C ALA A 173 -8.04 -2.67 -51.22
N VAL A 174 -7.47 -3.82 -50.84
CA VAL A 174 -7.16 -4.92 -51.77
C VAL A 174 -8.44 -5.47 -52.41
N VAL A 175 -9.50 -5.68 -51.62
CA VAL A 175 -10.80 -6.15 -52.15
C VAL A 175 -11.40 -5.12 -53.11
N ASN A 176 -11.41 -3.84 -52.76
CA ASN A 176 -11.90 -2.77 -53.64
C ASN A 176 -11.15 -2.74 -54.96
N ASN A 177 -9.81 -2.81 -54.94
CA ASN A 177 -9.01 -2.87 -56.17
C ASN A 177 -9.37 -4.09 -57.05
N LYS A 178 -9.66 -5.24 -56.44
CA LYS A 178 -10.13 -6.44 -57.17
C LYS A 178 -11.51 -6.21 -57.78
N VAL A 179 -12.45 -5.63 -57.02
CA VAL A 179 -13.79 -5.31 -57.50
C VAL A 179 -13.73 -4.34 -58.69
N ASP A 180 -12.92 -3.29 -58.60
CA ASP A 180 -12.70 -2.35 -59.71
C ASP A 180 -12.13 -3.02 -60.95
N ALA A 181 -11.16 -3.93 -60.78
CA ALA A 181 -10.60 -4.69 -61.88
C ALA A 181 -11.64 -5.62 -62.54
N TRP A 182 -12.50 -6.27 -61.76
CA TRP A 182 -13.60 -7.08 -62.27
C TRP A 182 -14.65 -6.24 -62.99
N SER A 183 -15.03 -5.10 -62.42
CA SER A 183 -15.97 -4.14 -63.03
C SER A 183 -15.48 -3.71 -64.43
N LYS A 184 -14.20 -3.34 -64.55
CA LYS A 184 -13.58 -3.02 -65.86
C LYS A 184 -13.65 -4.18 -66.84
N ARG A 185 -13.38 -5.42 -66.41
CA ARG A 185 -13.48 -6.60 -67.28
C ARG A 185 -14.91 -6.83 -67.77
N PHE A 186 -15.91 -6.69 -66.90
CA PHE A 186 -17.33 -6.80 -67.29
C PHE A 186 -17.74 -5.71 -68.28
N GLN A 187 -17.29 -4.48 -68.09
CA GLN A 187 -17.51 -3.39 -69.05
C GLN A 187 -16.91 -3.72 -70.43
N THR A 188 -15.68 -4.23 -70.47
CA THR A 188 -15.05 -4.67 -71.72
C THR A 188 -15.85 -5.77 -72.41
N VAL A 189 -16.28 -6.81 -71.66
CA VAL A 189 -17.10 -7.89 -72.22
C VAL A 189 -18.41 -7.34 -72.79
N GLY A 190 -19.12 -6.49 -72.04
CA GLY A 190 -20.36 -5.86 -72.52
C GLY A 190 -20.16 -5.01 -73.78
N SER A 191 -19.04 -4.27 -73.88
CA SER A 191 -18.69 -3.51 -75.08
C SER A 191 -18.40 -4.42 -76.29
N VAL A 192 -17.73 -5.54 -76.07
CA VAL A 192 -17.45 -6.53 -77.13
C VAL A 192 -18.75 -7.19 -77.59
N GLU A 193 -19.63 -7.58 -76.68
CA GLU A 193 -20.95 -8.14 -77.02
C GLU A 193 -21.81 -7.15 -77.81
N ALA A 194 -21.85 -5.88 -77.38
CA ALA A 194 -22.58 -4.83 -78.10
C ALA A 194 -22.03 -4.62 -79.52
N SER A 195 -20.70 -4.59 -79.67
CA SER A 195 -20.03 -4.46 -80.96
C SER A 195 -20.32 -5.66 -81.87
N LEU A 196 -20.26 -6.87 -81.32
CA LEU A 196 -20.59 -8.10 -82.04
C LEU A 196 -22.04 -8.05 -82.53
N ARG A 197 -22.99 -7.74 -81.63
CA ARG A 197 -24.42 -7.63 -81.97
C ARG A 197 -24.68 -6.61 -83.08
N ALA A 198 -24.00 -5.47 -83.05
CA ALA A 198 -24.10 -4.46 -84.11
C ALA A 198 -23.56 -4.96 -85.47
N SER A 199 -22.53 -5.80 -85.47
CA SER A 199 -21.91 -6.33 -86.71
C SER A 199 -22.73 -7.42 -87.42
N ILE A 200 -23.65 -8.07 -86.72
CA ILE A 200 -24.54 -9.13 -87.25
C ILE A 200 -26.00 -8.68 -87.37
N ALA A 201 -26.29 -7.41 -87.04
CA ALA A 201 -27.57 -6.80 -87.34
C ALA A 201 -27.67 -6.57 -88.87
N PRO A 202 -28.74 -7.05 -89.55
CA PRO A 202 -28.89 -6.98 -91.00
C PRO A 202 -29.13 -5.57 -91.54
#